data_AF-A0A928DWM8-F1
#
_entry.id   AF-A0A928DWM8-F1
#
_cell.length_a   1.000
_cell.length_b   1.000
_cell.length_c   1.000
_cell.angle_alpha   90.00
_cell.angle_beta   90.00
_cell.angle_gamma   90.00
#
_symmetry.space_group_name_H-M   'P 1'
#
loop_
_entity.id
_entity.type
_entity.pdbx_description
1 polymer ?
#
loop_
_entity_poly.entity_id
_entity_poly.type
_entity_poly.pdbx_seq_one_letter_code
_entity_poly.pdbx_strand_id
1 'polypeptide(L)'
;MMFLPSIRLFTFLTFLTLFLTSFFTSSRLNAEETFFKVRNGIPNSQYFLKQNQTGNQYLFFIGSDLLNGDGLSNPNERWSSQLTRCLNEFFPDSRIIETRHPQPGGSWFAQYRTSGGQAVFGEVICSGHLAILELAVGDQGIDQIHAQRQIEGLIRQINQYRATHSVIVIYSLTPELFAAYQAGKEPEYVVWSERIMEHYGIPSLNLAKFISQKIMTGKISAEEFSKDGIHPTDAGQKLCGEAIREFTTALIEEFPTPENPVRIKLPEPLFPETNANGRIVAYELTQFSDGWRSGIESPIKPFRHLLVTEKAAETLTLHFTGTDVGLIDVSGPDSMDLEYSLDGGVWKKVPADRTNGNFTLRAIPFEEMLENREHTLILRTIGNGTARIGGILINGTIPDIYAGKTPLEKIDAIYARMKPVTCELTPDRFKYLPKTMERLRNGNSLRMVLLGDSIVGNTSSSQFELLLERKYPKCDIEKIASLRSSTGCGWYQHENRVQSYVIDKKPDFLIIGGISNGQDPESVRSVIRQVRAQLPKLEILFITPVFGAMRDDHIAHWSFIPAEGSFRAGMKKVCEEEKCAYFDMTAPWWKYISESGKTYGWFMGDAVHANARGCQIIGRLLELYFDSDK
;
A
#
# COMPACT_ATOMS: atom_id res chain seq x y z
N MET A 1 -11.45 -24.26 -82.77
CA MET A 1 -11.41 -22.82 -83.10
C MET A 1 -10.32 -22.20 -82.23
N MET A 2 -9.06 -22.09 -82.69
CA MET A 2 -8.50 -20.98 -83.51
C MET A 2 -8.90 -19.62 -82.90
N PHE A 3 -7.99 -18.79 -82.36
CA PHE A 3 -6.80 -18.22 -83.01
C PHE A 3 -5.69 -17.79 -82.00
N LEU A 4 -4.42 -17.97 -82.44
CA LEU A 4 -3.18 -17.28 -82.02
C LEU A 4 -3.02 -15.94 -82.83
N PRO A 5 -1.89 -15.22 -82.82
CA PRO A 5 -1.24 -14.38 -81.78
C PRO A 5 -0.80 -12.99 -82.35
N SER A 6 -0.12 -12.11 -81.59
CA SER A 6 0.92 -11.23 -82.17
C SER A 6 1.79 -10.48 -81.15
N ILE A 7 3.08 -10.54 -81.42
CA ILE A 7 4.26 -10.01 -80.71
C ILE A 7 4.70 -8.67 -81.34
N ARG A 8 5.52 -7.88 -80.61
CA ARG A 8 6.55 -6.87 -80.99
C ARG A 8 6.25 -5.47 -80.40
N LEU A 9 7.19 -4.66 -79.90
CA LEU A 9 8.64 -4.52 -80.11
C LEU A 9 9.30 -3.72 -78.95
N PHE A 10 10.60 -3.97 -78.73
CA PHE A 10 11.58 -3.26 -77.88
C PHE A 10 11.68 -1.73 -78.10
N THR A 11 12.00 -0.93 -77.06
CA THR A 11 13.23 -0.08 -77.01
C THR A 11 13.56 0.43 -75.57
N PHE A 12 14.86 0.51 -75.29
CA PHE A 12 15.63 1.03 -74.13
C PHE A 12 15.21 2.40 -73.53
N LEU A 13 15.36 2.59 -72.21
CA LEU A 13 16.36 3.54 -71.66
C LEU A 13 16.58 3.38 -70.13
N THR A 14 17.86 3.33 -69.79
CA THR A 14 18.52 3.32 -68.48
C THR A 14 18.33 4.63 -67.71
N PHE A 15 18.02 4.58 -66.41
CA PHE A 15 18.48 5.59 -65.45
C PHE A 15 18.79 4.93 -64.10
N LEU A 16 20.08 4.94 -63.78
CA LEU A 16 20.70 4.46 -62.55
C LEU A 16 20.66 5.62 -61.53
N THR A 17 19.90 5.49 -60.45
CA THR A 17 20.03 6.36 -59.27
C THR A 17 20.62 5.54 -58.14
N LEU A 18 21.89 5.84 -57.81
CA LEU A 18 22.57 5.41 -56.60
C LEU A 18 21.76 5.90 -55.38
N PHE A 19 21.22 4.99 -54.59
CA PHE A 19 21.02 5.22 -53.17
C PHE A 19 22.25 4.69 -52.44
N LEU A 20 23.08 5.61 -51.93
CA LEU A 20 24.04 5.30 -50.88
C LEU A 20 23.25 4.85 -49.64
N THR A 21 23.16 3.55 -49.43
CA THR A 21 22.92 3.01 -48.09
C THR A 21 24.20 3.25 -47.29
N SER A 22 24.18 4.28 -46.44
CA SER A 22 25.09 4.40 -45.33
C SER A 22 24.94 3.17 -44.45
N PHE A 23 25.84 2.21 -44.61
CA PHE A 23 26.11 1.20 -43.61
C PHE A 23 26.50 1.93 -42.33
N PHE A 24 25.55 2.11 -41.42
CA PHE A 24 25.89 2.19 -40.02
C PHE A 24 26.44 0.81 -39.67
N THR A 25 27.76 0.69 -39.71
CA THR A 25 28.47 -0.30 -38.92
C THR A 25 28.11 -0.01 -37.47
N SER A 26 27.07 -0.69 -36.97
CA SER A 26 26.92 -0.92 -35.55
C SER A 26 28.23 -1.60 -35.14
N SER A 27 29.13 -0.84 -34.53
CA SER A 27 30.23 -1.39 -33.80
C SER A 27 29.62 -2.35 -32.79
N ARG A 28 29.70 -3.65 -33.10
CA ARG A 28 29.68 -4.70 -32.09
C ARG A 28 30.85 -4.36 -31.17
N LEU A 29 30.57 -3.57 -30.14
CA LEU A 29 31.34 -3.61 -28.91
C LEU A 29 31.48 -5.09 -28.56
N ASN A 30 32.71 -5.48 -28.21
CA ASN A 30 33.00 -6.79 -27.66
C ASN A 30 31.90 -7.18 -26.67
N ALA A 31 31.53 -8.47 -26.66
CA ALA A 31 30.75 -9.05 -25.59
C ALA A 31 31.58 -9.01 -24.29
N GLU A 32 31.77 -7.83 -23.72
CA GLU A 32 31.75 -7.71 -22.26
C GLU A 32 30.36 -8.19 -21.87
N GLU A 33 30.30 -9.30 -21.14
CA GLU A 33 29.03 -9.85 -20.68
C GLU A 33 28.29 -8.76 -19.89
N THR A 34 27.23 -8.20 -20.50
CA THR A 34 26.50 -7.06 -19.95
C THR A 34 25.94 -7.42 -18.58
N PHE A 35 26.29 -6.65 -17.55
CA PHE A 35 25.87 -6.86 -16.15
C PHE A 35 24.48 -6.28 -15.86
N PHE A 36 23.73 -5.87 -16.88
CA PHE A 36 22.33 -5.47 -16.79
C PHE A 36 21.58 -5.81 -18.08
N LYS A 37 20.25 -5.84 -18.00
CA LYS A 37 19.34 -6.01 -19.13
C LYS A 37 18.15 -5.06 -18.97
N VAL A 38 17.91 -4.20 -19.96
CA VAL A 38 16.82 -3.18 -19.89
C VAL A 38 15.45 -3.78 -20.20
N ARG A 39 15.37 -4.81 -21.05
CA ARG A 39 14.12 -5.49 -21.44
C ARG A 39 13.05 -4.51 -21.90
N ASN A 40 11.87 -4.45 -21.27
CA ASN A 40 10.80 -3.53 -21.67
C ASN A 40 10.92 -2.14 -21.01
N GLY A 41 11.99 -1.88 -20.26
CA GLY A 41 12.20 -0.61 -19.55
C GLY A 41 11.17 -0.34 -18.45
N ILE A 42 10.97 0.95 -18.14
CA ILE A 42 10.02 1.44 -17.13
C ILE A 42 9.12 2.59 -17.66
N PRO A 43 8.50 2.46 -18.86
CA PRO A 43 7.83 3.58 -19.55
C PRO A 43 6.73 4.24 -18.71
N ASN A 44 5.96 3.46 -17.94
CA ASN A 44 4.95 4.01 -17.03
C ASN A 44 5.57 4.89 -15.94
N SER A 45 6.67 4.44 -15.34
CA SER A 45 7.40 5.19 -14.31
C SER A 45 7.92 6.49 -14.89
N GLN A 46 8.52 6.46 -16.09
CA GLN A 46 8.97 7.68 -16.77
C GLN A 46 7.81 8.67 -16.99
N TYR A 47 6.62 8.19 -17.37
CA TYR A 47 5.44 9.05 -17.51
C TYR A 47 5.08 9.73 -16.20
N PHE A 48 4.95 8.96 -15.11
CA PHE A 48 4.55 9.53 -13.82
C PHE A 48 5.58 10.53 -13.29
N LEU A 49 6.88 10.18 -13.39
CA LEU A 49 7.97 11.07 -13.02
C LEU A 49 7.92 12.36 -13.84
N LYS A 50 7.86 12.27 -15.17
CA LYS A 50 7.83 13.44 -16.07
C LYS A 50 6.63 14.35 -15.83
N GLN A 51 5.43 13.79 -15.64
CA GLN A 51 4.22 14.61 -15.47
C GLN A 51 4.17 15.30 -14.11
N ASN A 52 4.68 14.67 -13.04
CA ASN A 52 4.69 15.21 -11.69
C ASN A 52 3.33 15.78 -11.19
N GLN A 53 2.22 15.22 -11.69
CA GLN A 53 0.87 15.73 -11.40
C GLN A 53 0.11 14.87 -10.38
N THR A 54 0.61 13.67 -10.06
CA THR A 54 -0.07 12.69 -9.21
C THR A 54 0.67 12.52 -7.88
N GLY A 55 0.61 13.54 -7.02
CA GLY A 55 1.19 13.48 -5.67
C GLY A 55 2.71 13.29 -5.64
N ASN A 56 3.22 12.84 -4.50
CA ASN A 56 4.64 12.58 -4.29
C ASN A 56 5.14 11.41 -5.15
N GLN A 57 6.36 11.53 -5.68
CA GLN A 57 6.98 10.57 -6.59
C GLN A 57 7.83 9.56 -5.80
N TYR A 58 7.27 8.43 -5.39
CA TYR A 58 7.93 7.49 -4.48
C TYR A 58 8.64 6.35 -5.22
N LEU A 59 9.88 6.02 -4.85
CA LEU A 59 10.52 4.75 -5.24
C LEU A 59 10.41 3.77 -4.10
N PHE A 60 9.90 2.56 -4.38
CA PHE A 60 9.64 1.55 -3.35
C PHE A 60 10.70 0.45 -3.41
N PHE A 61 11.64 0.46 -2.48
CA PHE A 61 12.71 -0.54 -2.38
C PHE A 61 12.29 -1.66 -1.44
N ILE A 62 12.25 -2.89 -1.95
CA ILE A 62 11.89 -4.13 -1.24
C ILE A 62 13.16 -4.97 -1.13
N GLY A 63 13.57 -5.30 0.09
CA GLY A 63 14.72 -6.17 0.32
C GLY A 63 15.01 -6.39 1.79
N SER A 64 16.23 -6.82 2.10
CA SER A 64 16.70 -7.02 3.48
C SER A 64 17.21 -5.73 4.13
N ASP A 65 17.79 -5.87 5.31
CA ASP A 65 18.60 -4.88 6.02
C ASP A 65 19.75 -4.26 5.19
N LEU A 66 20.20 -4.89 4.10
CA LEU A 66 21.17 -4.30 3.15
C LEU A 66 20.74 -2.88 2.74
N LEU A 67 19.43 -2.67 2.57
CA LEU A 67 18.87 -1.38 2.18
C LEU A 67 19.12 -0.28 3.23
N ASN A 68 19.39 -0.62 4.50
CA ASN A 68 19.64 0.36 5.57
C ASN A 68 20.91 1.19 5.33
N GLY A 69 21.93 0.57 4.74
CA GLY A 69 23.26 1.16 4.58
C GLY A 69 24.01 1.26 5.91
N ASP A 70 23.81 0.29 6.81
CA ASP A 70 24.46 0.26 8.11
C ASP A 70 25.98 0.17 7.94
N GLY A 71 26.72 0.98 8.71
CA GLY A 71 28.18 1.05 8.65
C GLY A 71 28.79 2.02 7.63
N LEU A 72 27.99 2.71 6.82
CA LEU A 72 28.47 3.77 5.91
C LEU A 72 28.79 5.08 6.65
N SER A 73 29.82 5.81 6.19
CA SER A 73 30.13 7.13 6.75
C SER A 73 29.09 8.19 6.35
N ASN A 74 28.48 8.03 5.18
CA ASN A 74 27.36 8.85 4.71
C ASN A 74 26.22 7.94 4.20
N PRO A 75 25.09 7.86 4.92
CA PRO A 75 23.95 7.06 4.50
C PRO A 75 23.40 7.42 3.12
N ASN A 76 23.64 8.63 2.61
CA ASN A 76 23.18 9.05 1.28
C ASN A 76 24.02 8.46 0.14
N GLU A 77 25.10 7.73 0.43
CA GLU A 77 25.91 7.05 -0.59
C GLU A 77 25.49 5.60 -0.85
N ARG A 78 24.42 5.11 -0.21
CA ARG A 78 23.84 3.81 -0.58
C ARG A 78 23.56 3.74 -2.09
N TRP A 79 23.75 2.56 -2.67
CA TRP A 79 23.40 2.26 -4.05
C TRP A 79 21.93 2.65 -4.35
N SER A 80 21.00 2.47 -3.40
CA SER A 80 19.58 2.85 -3.56
C SER A 80 19.38 4.36 -3.64
N SER A 81 20.11 5.11 -2.82
CA SER A 81 20.12 6.58 -2.84
C SER A 81 20.80 7.12 -4.11
N GLN A 82 21.82 6.42 -4.63
CA GLN A 82 22.46 6.75 -5.90
C GLN A 82 21.54 6.49 -7.11
N LEU A 83 20.77 5.39 -7.12
CA LEU A 83 19.75 5.12 -8.13
C LEU A 83 18.69 6.24 -8.13
N THR A 84 18.21 6.60 -6.95
CA THR A 84 17.24 7.69 -6.76
C THR A 84 17.80 9.02 -7.28
N ARG A 85 19.08 9.30 -7.03
CA ARG A 85 19.77 10.50 -7.52
C ARG A 85 19.88 10.50 -9.04
N CYS A 86 20.30 9.39 -9.65
CA CYS A 86 20.39 9.27 -11.10
C CYS A 86 19.03 9.51 -11.77
N LEU A 87 17.94 8.93 -11.23
CA LEU A 87 16.59 9.19 -11.74
C LEU A 87 16.17 10.65 -11.57
N ASN A 88 16.50 11.30 -10.45
CA ASN A 88 16.24 12.73 -10.24
C ASN A 88 17.01 13.62 -11.22
N GLU A 89 18.20 13.21 -11.69
CA GLU A 89 18.94 13.96 -12.73
C GLU A 89 18.19 13.96 -14.07
N PHE A 90 17.52 12.86 -14.42
CA PHE A 90 16.66 12.78 -15.63
C PHE A 90 15.29 13.44 -15.45
N PHE A 91 14.77 13.49 -14.22
CA PHE A 91 13.45 14.05 -13.91
C PHE A 91 13.52 15.05 -12.73
N PRO A 92 14.15 16.22 -12.90
CA PRO A 92 14.45 17.15 -11.81
C PRO A 92 13.19 17.74 -11.15
N ASP A 93 12.09 17.85 -11.90
CA ASP A 93 10.84 18.39 -11.38
C ASP A 93 10.10 17.41 -10.46
N SER A 94 10.35 16.09 -10.59
CA SER A 94 9.64 15.03 -9.88
C SER A 94 9.87 15.01 -8.38
N ARG A 95 11.01 15.53 -7.89
CA ARG A 95 11.41 15.47 -6.47
C ARG A 95 11.24 14.06 -5.89
N ILE A 96 11.89 13.08 -6.51
CA ILE A 96 11.72 11.66 -6.21
C ILE A 96 12.11 11.37 -4.75
N ILE A 97 11.26 10.62 -4.06
CA ILE A 97 11.41 10.23 -2.65
C ILE A 97 11.74 8.73 -2.57
N GLU A 98 12.91 8.42 -2.01
CA GLU A 98 13.30 7.06 -1.68
C GLU A 98 12.49 6.53 -0.48
N THR A 99 11.79 5.40 -0.65
CA THR A 99 11.11 4.66 0.43
C THR A 99 11.65 3.24 0.50
N ARG A 100 12.18 2.86 1.66
CA ARG A 100 12.86 1.57 1.86
C ARG A 100 12.05 0.69 2.80
N HIS A 101 11.95 -0.58 2.43
CA HIS A 101 11.20 -1.61 3.14
C HIS A 101 12.09 -2.81 3.44
N PRO A 102 13.10 -2.63 4.32
CA PRO A 102 14.01 -3.68 4.77
C PRO A 102 13.25 -4.64 5.69
N GLN A 103 13.06 -5.88 5.26
CA GLN A 103 12.40 -6.92 6.04
C GLN A 103 13.15 -8.26 5.88
N PRO A 104 13.14 -9.14 6.91
CA PRO A 104 13.72 -10.48 6.78
C PRO A 104 12.87 -11.38 5.87
N GLY A 105 13.39 -12.55 5.53
CA GLY A 105 12.62 -13.61 4.85
C GLY A 105 12.54 -13.49 3.33
N GLY A 106 13.38 -12.65 2.71
CA GLY A 106 13.60 -12.63 1.26
C GLY A 106 12.32 -12.49 0.41
N SER A 107 12.33 -13.15 -0.74
CA SER A 107 11.20 -13.24 -1.67
C SER A 107 9.98 -13.90 -1.03
N TRP A 108 10.19 -14.85 -0.12
CA TRP A 108 9.10 -15.51 0.60
C TRP A 108 8.25 -14.52 1.38
N PHE A 109 8.82 -13.69 2.26
CA PHE A 109 8.02 -12.72 3.01
C PHE A 109 7.56 -11.56 2.13
N ALA A 110 8.40 -11.13 1.18
CA ALA A 110 8.10 -10.04 0.26
C ALA A 110 6.73 -10.22 -0.43
N GLN A 111 6.44 -11.41 -0.96
CA GLN A 111 5.18 -11.66 -1.68
C GLN A 111 3.92 -11.43 -0.82
N TYR A 112 3.98 -11.71 0.49
CA TYR A 112 2.84 -11.55 1.39
C TYR A 112 2.65 -10.08 1.80
N ARG A 113 3.75 -9.33 1.98
CA ARG A 113 3.71 -7.90 2.34
C ARG A 113 3.57 -6.95 1.15
N THR A 114 3.45 -7.49 -0.05
CA THR A 114 3.13 -6.71 -1.26
C THR A 114 1.68 -6.86 -1.72
N SER A 115 0.89 -7.71 -1.06
CA SER A 115 -0.53 -7.83 -1.34
C SER A 115 -1.30 -6.59 -0.88
N GLY A 116 -2.35 -6.21 -1.61
CA GLY A 116 -3.22 -5.10 -1.19
C GLY A 116 -3.96 -5.37 0.13
N GLY A 117 -4.18 -4.32 0.93
CA GLY A 117 -5.11 -4.36 2.07
C GLY A 117 -4.59 -5.05 3.34
N GLN A 118 -3.44 -4.63 3.87
CA GLN A 118 -2.84 -5.21 5.08
C GLN A 118 -3.35 -4.53 6.35
N ALA A 119 -4.36 -5.12 6.99
CA ALA A 119 -5.02 -4.51 8.15
C ALA A 119 -4.10 -4.36 9.37
N VAL A 120 -3.17 -5.29 9.56
CA VAL A 120 -2.27 -5.38 10.73
C VAL A 120 -0.85 -4.87 10.45
N PHE A 121 -0.46 -4.78 9.18
CA PHE A 121 0.88 -4.43 8.74
C PHE A 121 0.86 -3.11 7.98
N GLY A 122 1.68 -2.16 8.43
CA GLY A 122 1.61 -0.77 7.99
C GLY A 122 2.28 -0.47 6.65
N GLU A 123 2.91 -1.48 6.07
CA GLU A 123 3.65 -1.35 4.82
C GLU A 123 2.70 -1.38 3.63
N VAL A 124 2.88 -0.44 2.69
CA VAL A 124 2.01 -0.32 1.52
C VAL A 124 2.88 0.07 0.33
N ILE A 125 2.72 -0.65 -0.79
CA ILE A 125 3.33 -0.24 -2.05
C ILE A 125 2.76 1.12 -2.45
N CYS A 126 3.62 2.13 -2.59
CA CYS A 126 3.18 3.46 -3.02
C CYS A 126 2.61 3.42 -4.44
N SER A 127 1.54 4.17 -4.69
CA SER A 127 0.86 4.13 -5.97
C SER A 127 1.60 4.95 -7.05
N GLY A 128 2.03 4.31 -8.14
CA GLY A 128 2.24 4.98 -9.43
C GLY A 128 3.66 5.34 -9.85
N HIS A 129 4.71 4.65 -9.39
CA HIS A 129 6.07 5.03 -9.80
C HIS A 129 6.90 3.80 -10.13
N LEU A 130 7.65 3.21 -9.20
CA LEU A 130 8.56 2.12 -9.49
C LEU A 130 8.84 1.29 -8.23
N ALA A 131 8.75 -0.04 -8.34
CA ALA A 131 9.23 -0.97 -7.32
C ALA A 131 10.64 -1.48 -7.69
N ILE A 132 11.55 -1.48 -6.72
CA ILE A 132 12.93 -1.97 -6.85
C ILE A 132 13.08 -3.16 -5.91
N LEU A 133 13.35 -4.34 -6.47
CA LEU A 133 13.49 -5.58 -5.70
C LEU A 133 14.98 -5.91 -5.56
N GLU A 134 15.46 -6.02 -4.34
CA GLU A 134 16.75 -6.60 -4.00
C GLU A 134 16.48 -7.76 -3.04
N LEU A 135 16.53 -8.98 -3.56
CA LEU A 135 16.12 -10.18 -2.83
C LEU A 135 17.27 -11.17 -2.62
N ALA A 136 18.41 -10.95 -3.29
CA ALA A 136 19.51 -11.90 -3.33
C ALA A 136 20.13 -12.14 -1.94
N VAL A 137 20.23 -11.09 -1.12
CA VAL A 137 20.70 -11.23 0.27
C VAL A 137 19.73 -12.02 1.13
N GLY A 138 18.43 -11.75 0.99
CA GLY A 138 17.37 -12.41 1.76
C GLY A 138 17.06 -13.84 1.32
N ASP A 139 17.43 -14.20 0.10
CA ASP A 139 17.20 -15.50 -0.52
C ASP A 139 18.46 -16.39 -0.55
N GLN A 140 19.51 -16.07 0.22
CA GLN A 140 20.72 -16.91 0.27
C GLN A 140 20.37 -18.37 0.63
N GLY A 141 20.89 -19.32 -0.14
CA GLY A 141 20.61 -20.75 0.03
C GLY A 141 19.20 -21.19 -0.37
N ILE A 142 18.38 -20.34 -1.00
CA ILE A 142 17.07 -20.76 -1.53
C ILE A 142 17.24 -21.79 -2.65
N ASP A 143 16.39 -22.83 -2.67
CA ASP A 143 16.35 -23.74 -3.81
C ASP A 143 15.50 -23.21 -4.96
N GLN A 144 15.69 -23.81 -6.14
CA GLN A 144 15.03 -23.41 -7.37
C GLN A 144 13.49 -23.39 -7.25
N ILE A 145 12.86 -24.38 -6.62
CA ILE A 145 11.39 -24.51 -6.60
C ILE A 145 10.79 -23.37 -5.77
N HIS A 146 11.33 -23.13 -4.58
CA HIS A 146 10.88 -22.05 -3.71
C HIS A 146 11.04 -20.70 -4.39
N ALA A 147 12.21 -20.47 -4.95
CA ALA A 147 12.52 -19.17 -5.52
C ALA A 147 11.70 -18.85 -6.78
N GLN A 148 11.42 -19.87 -7.59
CA GLN A 148 10.48 -19.79 -8.71
C GLN A 148 9.07 -19.37 -8.25
N ARG A 149 8.50 -20.08 -7.26
CA ARG A 149 7.15 -19.81 -6.72
C ARG A 149 7.06 -18.42 -6.10
N GLN A 150 8.09 -18.02 -5.36
CA GLN A 150 8.11 -16.82 -4.52
C GLN A 150 8.39 -15.54 -5.32
N ILE A 151 9.42 -15.53 -6.18
CA ILE A 151 9.73 -14.34 -6.99
C ILE A 151 8.63 -14.09 -8.04
N GLU A 152 8.14 -15.15 -8.69
CA GLU A 152 7.01 -15.01 -9.62
C GLU A 152 5.75 -14.54 -8.88
N GLY A 153 5.44 -15.12 -7.72
CA GLY A 153 4.32 -14.70 -6.86
C GLY A 153 4.38 -13.21 -6.51
N LEU A 154 5.54 -12.72 -6.08
CA LEU A 154 5.80 -11.32 -5.76
C LEU A 154 5.57 -10.38 -6.96
N ILE A 155 6.11 -10.70 -8.14
CA ILE A 155 5.91 -9.89 -9.35
C ILE A 155 4.42 -9.77 -9.69
N ARG A 156 3.70 -10.90 -9.63
CA ARG A 156 2.27 -10.93 -9.92
C ARG A 156 1.48 -10.13 -8.87
N GLN A 157 1.84 -10.20 -7.60
CA GLN A 157 1.23 -9.40 -6.52
C GLN A 157 1.39 -7.89 -6.74
N ILE A 158 2.59 -7.43 -7.12
CA ILE A 158 2.85 -6.00 -7.40
C ILE A 158 1.95 -5.52 -8.55
N ASN A 159 1.81 -6.31 -9.62
CA ASN A 159 0.93 -5.96 -10.74
C ASN A 159 -0.57 -6.03 -10.36
N GLN A 160 -1.00 -7.01 -9.56
CA GLN A 160 -2.37 -7.09 -9.05
C GLN A 160 -2.73 -5.89 -8.20
N TYR A 161 -1.79 -5.41 -7.37
CA TYR A 161 -1.97 -4.19 -6.60
C TYR A 161 -2.23 -2.98 -7.53
N ARG A 162 -1.44 -2.85 -8.60
CA ARG A 162 -1.70 -1.86 -9.65
C ARG A 162 -1.01 -2.22 -10.97
N ALA A 163 -1.83 -2.44 -12.00
CA ALA A 163 -1.37 -2.88 -13.31
C ALA A 163 -0.53 -1.84 -14.08
N THR A 164 -0.30 -0.63 -13.56
CA THR A 164 0.59 0.37 -14.18
C THR A 164 1.95 0.47 -13.50
N HIS A 165 2.22 -0.33 -12.46
CA HIS A 165 3.50 -0.30 -11.76
C HIS A 165 4.59 -0.95 -12.58
N SER A 166 5.72 -0.26 -12.73
CA SER A 166 6.94 -0.88 -13.22
C SER A 166 7.72 -1.50 -12.06
N VAL A 167 8.56 -2.48 -12.39
CA VAL A 167 9.43 -3.20 -11.46
C VAL A 167 10.84 -3.20 -12.05
N ILE A 168 11.86 -3.11 -11.21
CA ILE A 168 13.25 -3.51 -11.55
C ILE A 168 13.77 -4.48 -10.51
N VAL A 169 14.69 -5.35 -10.91
CA VAL A 169 15.38 -6.28 -9.99
C VAL A 169 16.87 -5.98 -9.93
N ILE A 170 17.44 -6.00 -8.74
CA ILE A 170 18.87 -5.77 -8.50
C ILE A 170 19.41 -6.97 -7.73
N TYR A 171 20.48 -7.57 -8.25
CA TYR A 171 21.19 -8.68 -7.61
C TYR A 171 22.42 -8.13 -6.89
N SER A 172 22.35 -7.95 -5.56
CA SER A 172 23.50 -7.56 -4.75
C SER A 172 24.47 -8.73 -4.54
N LEU A 173 25.74 -8.41 -4.29
CA LEU A 173 26.76 -9.43 -4.05
C LEU A 173 26.48 -10.17 -2.73
N THR A 174 26.58 -11.49 -2.76
CA THR A 174 26.64 -12.36 -1.58
C THR A 174 27.86 -13.28 -1.70
N PRO A 175 28.33 -13.90 -0.61
CA PRO A 175 29.41 -14.88 -0.68
C PRO A 175 29.12 -16.03 -1.65
N GLU A 176 27.87 -16.50 -1.70
CA GLU A 176 27.42 -17.57 -2.61
C GLU A 176 27.53 -17.15 -4.08
N LEU A 177 26.99 -15.97 -4.44
CA LEU A 177 27.06 -15.47 -5.81
C LEU A 177 28.51 -15.19 -6.21
N PHE A 178 29.31 -14.62 -5.30
CA PHE A 178 30.73 -14.33 -5.56
C PHE A 178 31.52 -15.61 -5.85
N ALA A 179 31.33 -16.67 -5.07
CA ALA A 179 32.02 -17.95 -5.26
C ALA A 179 31.69 -18.58 -6.63
N ALA A 180 30.44 -18.48 -7.08
CA ALA A 180 30.04 -18.96 -8.41
C ALA A 180 30.74 -18.17 -9.54
N TYR A 181 30.77 -16.84 -9.45
CA TYR A 181 31.48 -16.02 -10.44
C TYR A 181 32.99 -16.24 -10.44
N GLN A 182 33.62 -16.43 -9.27
CA GLN A 182 35.03 -16.80 -9.16
C GLN A 182 35.32 -18.14 -9.86
N ALA A 183 34.37 -19.07 -9.83
CA ALA A 183 34.46 -20.34 -10.54
C ALA A 183 34.11 -20.24 -12.05
N GLY A 184 33.87 -19.03 -12.57
CA GLY A 184 33.49 -18.81 -13.97
C GLY A 184 32.09 -19.31 -14.31
N LYS A 185 31.19 -19.40 -13.32
CA LYS A 185 29.81 -19.86 -13.49
C LYS A 185 28.82 -18.72 -13.22
N GLU A 186 27.71 -18.71 -13.96
CA GLU A 186 26.57 -17.89 -13.59
C GLU A 186 25.86 -18.55 -12.38
N PRO A 187 25.61 -17.82 -11.27
CA PRO A 187 24.95 -18.39 -10.10
C PRO A 187 23.56 -18.90 -10.44
N GLU A 188 23.17 -20.06 -9.88
CA GLU A 188 21.86 -20.64 -10.14
C GLU A 188 20.73 -19.67 -9.79
N TYR A 189 20.82 -18.98 -8.64
CA TYR A 189 19.92 -17.90 -8.21
C TYR A 189 19.60 -16.92 -9.34
N VAL A 190 20.65 -16.41 -9.97
CA VAL A 190 20.56 -15.42 -11.04
C VAL A 190 19.97 -16.05 -12.30
N VAL A 191 20.37 -17.28 -12.66
CA VAL A 191 19.86 -17.96 -13.85
C VAL A 191 18.34 -18.10 -13.83
N TRP A 192 17.75 -18.63 -12.76
CA TRP A 192 16.29 -18.80 -12.73
C TRP A 192 15.54 -17.49 -12.46
N SER A 193 16.12 -16.56 -11.70
CA SER A 193 15.55 -15.21 -11.54
C SER A 193 15.48 -14.48 -12.88
N GLU A 194 16.53 -14.56 -13.70
CA GLU A 194 16.60 -13.92 -15.00
C GLU A 194 15.62 -14.50 -16.02
N ARG A 195 15.31 -15.81 -15.91
CA ARG A 195 14.24 -16.45 -16.70
C ARG A 195 12.87 -15.86 -16.37
N ILE A 196 12.61 -15.59 -15.10
CA ILE A 196 11.37 -14.90 -14.67
C ILE A 196 11.38 -13.47 -15.20
N MET A 197 12.48 -12.73 -15.02
CA MET A 197 12.57 -11.34 -15.49
C MET A 197 12.39 -11.24 -17.01
N GLU A 198 12.92 -12.20 -17.78
CA GLU A 198 12.72 -12.28 -19.22
C GLU A 198 11.27 -12.55 -19.59
N HIS A 199 10.62 -13.53 -18.95
CA HIS A 199 9.21 -13.85 -19.17
C HIS A 199 8.27 -12.66 -18.92
N TYR A 200 8.56 -11.87 -17.88
CA TYR A 200 7.77 -10.69 -17.51
C TYR A 200 8.28 -9.37 -18.12
N GLY A 201 9.38 -9.39 -18.88
CA GLY A 201 9.99 -8.21 -19.49
C GLY A 201 10.53 -7.18 -18.47
N ILE A 202 10.92 -7.61 -17.28
CA ILE A 202 11.35 -6.76 -16.17
C ILE A 202 12.84 -6.40 -16.30
N PRO A 203 13.24 -5.11 -16.30
CA PRO A 203 14.64 -4.73 -16.28
C PRO A 203 15.38 -5.28 -15.04
N SER A 204 16.63 -5.68 -15.22
CA SER A 204 17.47 -6.16 -14.12
C SER A 204 18.91 -5.65 -14.18
N LEU A 205 19.50 -5.45 -13.01
CA LEU A 205 20.89 -5.06 -12.79
C LEU A 205 21.58 -6.09 -11.89
N ASN A 206 22.61 -6.73 -12.41
CA ASN A 206 23.43 -7.70 -11.72
C ASN A 206 24.68 -7.04 -11.13
N LEU A 207 24.49 -6.31 -10.02
CA LEU A 207 25.60 -5.72 -9.27
C LEU A 207 26.60 -6.78 -8.82
N ALA A 208 26.13 -7.96 -8.43
CA ALA A 208 26.99 -9.08 -8.04
C ALA A 208 28.01 -9.43 -9.14
N LYS A 209 27.58 -9.56 -10.40
CA LYS A 209 28.46 -9.84 -11.54
C LYS A 209 29.46 -8.73 -11.79
N PHE A 210 28.99 -7.47 -11.84
CA PHE A 210 29.85 -6.31 -12.03
C PHE A 210 30.94 -6.22 -10.95
N ILE A 211 30.56 -6.32 -9.68
CA ILE A 211 31.49 -6.23 -8.55
C ILE A 211 32.46 -7.42 -8.55
N SER A 212 31.96 -8.64 -8.79
CA SER A 212 32.82 -9.83 -8.86
C SER A 212 33.93 -9.68 -9.88
N GLN A 213 33.60 -9.17 -11.07
CA GLN A 213 34.59 -8.86 -12.10
C GLN A 213 35.62 -7.85 -11.60
N LYS A 214 35.19 -6.74 -10.97
CA LYS A 214 36.13 -5.73 -10.43
C LYS A 214 37.05 -6.27 -9.34
N ILE A 215 36.55 -7.17 -8.49
CA ILE A 215 37.37 -7.86 -7.49
C ILE A 215 38.38 -8.79 -8.18
N MET A 216 37.93 -9.61 -9.12
CA MET A 216 38.79 -10.57 -9.85
C MET A 216 39.87 -9.89 -10.71
N THR A 217 39.60 -8.69 -11.24
CA THR A 217 40.61 -7.88 -11.96
C THR A 217 41.50 -7.05 -11.04
N GLY A 218 41.33 -7.14 -9.71
CA GLY A 218 42.12 -6.39 -8.74
C GLY A 218 41.85 -4.88 -8.68
N LYS A 219 40.69 -4.40 -9.19
CA LYS A 219 40.28 -2.97 -9.08
C LYS A 219 39.95 -2.60 -7.62
N ILE A 220 39.48 -3.57 -6.84
CA ILE A 220 39.21 -3.47 -5.39
C ILE A 220 39.40 -4.87 -4.79
N SER A 221 39.88 -4.98 -3.54
CA SER A 221 39.85 -6.27 -2.83
C SER A 221 38.44 -6.62 -2.32
N ALA A 222 38.19 -7.89 -1.99
CA ALA A 222 36.91 -8.31 -1.43
C ALA A 222 36.63 -7.62 -0.08
N GLU A 223 37.66 -7.51 0.76
CA GLU A 223 37.61 -6.89 2.08
C GLU A 223 37.40 -5.37 2.01
N GLU A 224 38.00 -4.69 1.02
CA GLU A 224 37.74 -3.28 0.76
C GLU A 224 36.31 -3.06 0.25
N PHE A 225 35.75 -3.99 -0.53
CA PHE A 225 34.37 -3.90 -0.98
C PHE A 225 33.39 -4.08 0.18
N SER A 226 33.54 -5.16 0.96
CA SER A 226 32.65 -5.49 2.07
C SER A 226 33.39 -6.33 3.12
N LYS A 227 33.20 -6.00 4.40
CA LYS A 227 33.83 -6.72 5.51
C LYS A 227 33.18 -8.08 5.80
N ASP A 228 31.89 -8.21 5.53
CA ASP A 228 31.10 -9.42 5.76
C ASP A 228 30.66 -10.11 4.46
N GLY A 229 31.07 -9.57 3.31
CA GLY A 229 30.71 -10.07 1.99
C GLY A 229 29.31 -9.70 1.53
N ILE A 230 28.55 -8.91 2.30
CA ILE A 230 27.17 -8.52 2.02
C ILE A 230 27.02 -7.01 2.00
N HIS A 231 27.43 -6.32 3.08
CA HIS A 231 27.25 -4.88 3.26
C HIS A 231 28.43 -4.11 2.64
N PRO A 232 28.24 -3.35 1.54
CA PRO A 232 29.34 -2.63 0.92
C PRO A 232 29.83 -1.51 1.83
N THR A 233 31.15 -1.33 1.91
CA THR A 233 31.79 -0.15 2.51
C THR A 233 31.55 1.10 1.67
N ASP A 234 31.99 2.28 2.12
CA ASP A 234 31.95 3.50 1.30
C ASP A 234 32.65 3.32 -0.06
N ALA A 235 33.78 2.59 -0.09
CA ALA A 235 34.49 2.28 -1.34
C ALA A 235 33.68 1.34 -2.23
N GLY A 236 33.03 0.32 -1.64
CA GLY A 236 32.13 -0.58 -2.34
C GLY A 236 30.91 0.14 -2.91
N GLN A 237 30.28 1.03 -2.15
CA GLN A 237 29.13 1.81 -2.61
C GLN A 237 29.48 2.74 -3.78
N LYS A 238 30.67 3.36 -3.76
CA LYS A 238 31.17 4.17 -4.89
C LYS A 238 31.25 3.34 -6.17
N LEU A 239 31.70 2.10 -6.05
CA LEU A 239 31.80 1.18 -7.19
C LEU A 239 30.41 0.72 -7.68
N CYS A 240 29.48 0.43 -6.78
CA CYS A 240 28.08 0.18 -7.14
C CYS A 240 27.47 1.37 -7.92
N GLY A 241 27.86 2.60 -7.58
CA GLY A 241 27.47 3.83 -8.26
C GLY A 241 27.81 3.89 -9.74
N GLU A 242 28.97 3.37 -10.13
CA GLU A 242 29.37 3.29 -11.54
C GLU A 242 28.37 2.46 -12.36
N ALA A 243 28.05 1.25 -11.86
CA ALA A 243 27.09 0.34 -12.50
C ALA A 243 25.66 0.89 -12.50
N ILE A 244 25.24 1.53 -11.41
CA ILE A 244 23.91 2.15 -11.30
C ILE A 244 23.73 3.27 -12.32
N ARG A 245 24.75 4.12 -12.49
CA ARG A 245 24.67 5.21 -13.47
C ARG A 245 24.55 4.67 -14.89
N GLU A 246 25.37 3.69 -15.24
CA GLU A 246 25.32 3.04 -16.55
C GLU A 246 23.95 2.40 -16.82
N PHE A 247 23.45 1.61 -15.86
CA PHE A 247 22.13 0.99 -15.96
C PHE A 247 21.00 2.02 -16.05
N THR A 248 21.02 3.07 -15.23
CA THR A 248 19.96 4.09 -15.21
C THR A 248 19.92 4.87 -16.52
N THR A 249 21.08 5.22 -17.07
CA THR A 249 21.17 5.88 -18.39
C THR A 249 20.54 5.01 -19.47
N ALA A 250 20.94 3.73 -19.56
CA ALA A 250 20.35 2.80 -20.53
C ALA A 250 18.83 2.61 -20.33
N LEU A 251 18.40 2.49 -19.07
CA LEU A 251 17.00 2.30 -18.69
C LEU A 251 16.09 3.45 -19.13
N ILE A 252 16.60 4.68 -19.13
CA ILE A 252 15.85 5.88 -19.52
C ILE A 252 15.92 6.14 -21.02
N GLU A 253 17.08 5.94 -21.64
CA GLU A 253 17.32 6.32 -23.05
C GLU A 253 16.76 5.30 -24.07
N GLU A 254 16.62 4.02 -23.71
CA GLU A 254 16.23 2.97 -24.66
C GLU A 254 14.73 2.97 -25.00
N PHE A 255 13.87 3.44 -24.08
CA PHE A 255 12.41 3.43 -24.26
C PHE A 255 11.82 4.83 -24.13
N PRO A 256 10.97 5.29 -25.09
CA PRO A 256 10.34 6.59 -25.00
C PRO A 256 9.28 6.63 -23.89
N THR A 257 9.12 7.80 -23.28
CA THR A 257 8.01 8.06 -22.36
C THR A 257 6.67 8.06 -23.13
N PRO A 258 5.67 7.27 -22.75
CA PRO A 258 4.38 7.24 -23.43
C PRO A 258 3.55 8.49 -23.14
N GLU A 259 2.54 8.77 -23.96
CA GLU A 259 1.60 9.88 -23.71
C GLU A 259 0.68 9.65 -22.51
N ASN A 260 0.38 8.39 -22.19
CA ASN A 260 -0.46 7.97 -21.08
C ASN A 260 0.09 6.66 -20.49
N PRO A 261 -0.12 6.39 -19.18
CA PRO A 261 0.34 5.15 -18.56
C PRO A 261 -0.49 3.97 -19.08
N VAL A 262 0.20 2.89 -19.44
CA VAL A 262 -0.39 1.69 -20.02
C VAL A 262 -0.56 0.62 -18.95
N ARG A 263 -1.73 -0.03 -18.92
CA ARG A 263 -1.92 -1.22 -18.07
C ARG A 263 -1.07 -2.37 -18.62
N ILE A 264 -0.15 -2.86 -17.81
CA ILE A 264 0.67 -4.04 -18.05
C ILE A 264 -0.21 -5.28 -17.90
N LYS A 265 -0.43 -5.98 -19.01
CA LYS A 265 -1.06 -7.30 -19.00
C LYS A 265 0.03 -8.35 -18.77
N LEU A 266 -0.08 -9.09 -17.67
CA LEU A 266 0.86 -10.17 -17.38
C LEU A 266 0.66 -11.36 -18.35
N PRO A 267 1.74 -12.04 -18.75
CA PRO A 267 1.64 -13.35 -19.38
C PRO A 267 1.06 -14.38 -18.39
N GLU A 268 0.72 -15.56 -18.91
CA GLU A 268 0.44 -16.72 -18.06
C GLU A 268 1.64 -17.01 -17.15
N PRO A 269 1.42 -17.58 -15.95
CA PRO A 269 2.52 -18.01 -15.09
C PRO A 269 3.55 -18.84 -15.85
N LEU A 270 4.84 -18.55 -15.63
CA LEU A 270 5.96 -19.32 -16.14
C LEU A 270 6.02 -20.69 -15.48
N PHE A 271 5.70 -20.76 -14.19
CA PHE A 271 5.63 -22.00 -13.43
C PHE A 271 4.17 -22.36 -13.06
N PRO A 272 3.82 -23.66 -13.04
CA PRO A 272 2.45 -24.10 -12.73
C PRO A 272 1.97 -23.64 -11.35
N GLU A 273 2.88 -23.58 -10.39
CA GLU A 273 2.61 -23.14 -9.03
C GLU A 273 3.18 -21.73 -8.82
N THR A 274 2.35 -20.83 -8.31
CA THR A 274 2.79 -19.49 -7.92
C THR A 274 2.17 -19.11 -6.60
N ASN A 275 2.90 -18.32 -5.81
CA ASN A 275 2.39 -17.74 -4.58
C ASN A 275 1.75 -16.36 -4.80
N ALA A 276 1.13 -16.19 -5.97
CA ALA A 276 0.49 -14.95 -6.41
C ALA A 276 -0.82 -14.62 -5.66
N ASN A 277 -1.16 -15.40 -4.63
CA ASN A 277 -2.28 -15.18 -3.73
C ASN A 277 -1.82 -15.09 -2.24
N GLY A 278 -0.52 -14.84 -2.03
CA GLY A 278 0.05 -14.50 -0.74
C GLY A 278 -0.64 -13.29 -0.10
N ARG A 279 -0.98 -13.39 1.19
CA ARG A 279 -1.51 -12.29 2.00
C ARG A 279 -1.14 -12.40 3.47
N ILE A 280 -1.09 -11.26 4.14
CA ILE A 280 -1.08 -11.18 5.61
C ILE A 280 -2.54 -11.20 6.10
N VAL A 281 -2.95 -12.29 6.72
CA VAL A 281 -4.25 -12.44 7.38
C VAL A 281 -4.18 -11.84 8.78
N ALA A 282 -5.08 -10.90 9.03
CA ALA A 282 -5.26 -10.27 10.34
C ALA A 282 -5.69 -11.32 11.39
N TYR A 283 -5.09 -11.28 12.58
CA TYR A 283 -5.43 -12.22 13.65
C TYR A 283 -6.91 -12.10 14.08
N GLU A 284 -7.61 -10.99 13.81
CA GLU A 284 -9.04 -10.85 14.10
C GLU A 284 -9.95 -11.74 13.25
N LEU A 285 -9.40 -12.36 12.20
CA LEU A 285 -10.08 -13.35 11.37
C LEU A 285 -9.85 -14.78 11.86
N THR A 286 -9.16 -14.93 12.99
CA THR A 286 -8.90 -16.21 13.67
C THR A 286 -9.82 -16.35 14.90
N GLN A 287 -9.98 -17.57 15.39
CA GLN A 287 -10.58 -17.83 16.70
C GLN A 287 -9.47 -17.92 17.74
N PHE A 288 -9.50 -17.14 18.80
CA PHE A 288 -8.47 -17.17 19.85
C PHE A 288 -9.10 -17.16 21.24
N SER A 289 -8.40 -17.75 22.21
CA SER A 289 -8.86 -17.86 23.59
C SER A 289 -8.84 -16.52 24.35
N ASP A 290 -9.61 -16.45 25.45
CA ASP A 290 -9.86 -15.20 26.19
C ASP A 290 -8.61 -14.56 26.82
N GLY A 291 -7.49 -15.28 26.93
CA GLY A 291 -6.24 -14.73 27.45
C GLY A 291 -5.49 -13.82 26.49
N TRP A 292 -5.94 -13.69 25.24
CA TRP A 292 -5.35 -12.78 24.26
C TRP A 292 -5.93 -11.37 24.33
N ARG A 293 -5.04 -10.38 24.20
CA ARG A 293 -5.40 -8.95 24.07
C ARG A 293 -5.15 -8.48 22.65
N SER A 294 -6.19 -8.05 21.95
CA SER A 294 -6.09 -7.48 20.60
C SER A 294 -5.88 -5.97 20.62
N GLY A 295 -5.40 -5.42 19.51
CA GLY A 295 -5.23 -3.99 19.26
C GLY A 295 -4.12 -3.36 20.10
N ILE A 296 -3.07 -4.10 20.44
CA ILE A 296 -1.95 -3.58 21.26
C ILE A 296 -0.91 -2.91 20.36
N GLU A 297 -0.38 -1.75 20.78
CA GLU A 297 0.70 -1.06 20.06
C GLU A 297 1.92 -1.97 19.93
N SER A 298 2.54 -1.97 18.75
CA SER A 298 3.76 -2.73 18.50
C SER A 298 4.99 -1.99 19.02
N PRO A 299 5.97 -2.67 19.64
CA PRO A 299 7.22 -2.03 20.03
C PRO A 299 8.11 -1.65 18.83
N ILE A 300 7.79 -2.18 17.64
CA ILE A 300 8.50 -1.90 16.39
C ILE A 300 7.53 -1.60 15.24
N LYS A 301 7.98 -0.81 14.27
CA LYS A 301 7.27 -0.62 13.00
C LYS A 301 7.56 -1.78 12.03
N PRO A 302 6.73 -2.04 11.02
CA PRO A 302 5.54 -1.28 10.61
C PRO A 302 4.20 -1.85 11.12
N PHE A 303 4.19 -2.80 12.07
CA PHE A 303 2.92 -3.29 12.62
C PHE A 303 2.01 -2.16 13.12
N ARG A 304 0.74 -2.19 12.70
CA ARG A 304 -0.29 -1.25 13.17
C ARG A 304 -0.80 -1.61 14.55
N HIS A 305 -0.87 -2.92 14.82
CA HIS A 305 -1.25 -3.48 16.10
C HIS A 305 -0.91 -4.97 16.16
N LEU A 306 -0.79 -5.49 17.38
CA LEU A 306 -0.47 -6.89 17.67
C LEU A 306 -1.58 -7.53 18.49
N LEU A 307 -1.65 -8.86 18.44
CA LEU A 307 -2.35 -9.71 19.41
C LEU A 307 -1.32 -10.17 20.44
N VAL A 308 -1.58 -9.90 21.72
CA VAL A 308 -0.59 -10.08 22.79
C VAL A 308 -1.14 -10.93 23.93
N THR A 309 -0.35 -11.86 24.43
CA THR A 309 -0.64 -12.55 25.70
C THR A 309 0.64 -12.84 26.47
N GLU A 310 0.49 -12.91 27.80
CA GLU A 310 1.51 -13.35 28.75
C GLU A 310 1.14 -14.70 29.39
N LYS A 311 0.03 -15.31 28.93
CA LYS A 311 -0.47 -16.59 29.43
C LYS A 311 -0.01 -17.73 28.53
N ALA A 312 0.43 -18.82 29.16
CA ALA A 312 0.73 -20.08 28.49
C ALA A 312 -0.54 -20.83 28.10
N ALA A 313 -0.42 -21.75 27.14
CA ALA A 313 -1.50 -22.61 26.63
C ALA A 313 -2.70 -21.86 26.00
N GLU A 314 -2.54 -20.58 25.69
CA GLU A 314 -3.51 -19.83 24.90
C GLU A 314 -3.41 -20.26 23.44
N THR A 315 -4.55 -20.30 22.75
CA THR A 315 -4.64 -20.83 21.38
C THR A 315 -5.16 -19.79 20.40
N LEU A 316 -4.76 -19.94 19.15
CA LEU A 316 -5.25 -19.21 17.99
C LEU A 316 -5.46 -20.20 16.84
N THR A 317 -6.64 -20.20 16.25
CA THR A 317 -7.06 -21.15 15.21
C THR A 317 -7.47 -20.40 13.95
N LEU A 318 -6.91 -20.80 12.81
CA LEU A 318 -7.25 -20.30 11.48
C LEU A 318 -7.72 -21.44 10.59
N HIS A 319 -8.86 -21.24 9.92
CA HIS A 319 -9.29 -22.07 8.79
C HIS A 319 -8.97 -21.34 7.49
N PHE A 320 -8.31 -22.01 6.55
CA PHE A 320 -7.94 -21.43 5.26
C PHE A 320 -7.95 -22.48 4.15
N THR A 321 -8.01 -22.02 2.90
CA THR A 321 -7.81 -22.84 1.71
C THR A 321 -6.60 -22.31 0.97
N GLY A 322 -5.54 -23.10 0.80
CA GLY A 322 -4.31 -22.60 0.20
C GLY A 322 -3.16 -23.60 0.23
N THR A 323 -1.99 -23.16 -0.23
CA THR A 323 -0.80 -24.02 -0.38
C THR A 323 0.30 -23.72 0.62
N ASP A 324 0.26 -22.56 1.26
CA ASP A 324 1.35 -22.10 2.14
C ASP A 324 0.73 -21.45 3.39
N VAL A 325 1.37 -21.66 4.53
CA VAL A 325 1.01 -21.04 5.81
C VAL A 325 2.26 -20.68 6.62
N GLY A 326 2.22 -19.56 7.31
CA GLY A 326 3.29 -19.09 8.18
C GLY A 326 2.83 -18.02 9.16
N LEU A 327 3.78 -17.44 9.89
CA LEU A 327 3.53 -16.47 10.94
C LEU A 327 4.37 -15.21 10.72
N ILE A 328 3.79 -14.05 11.01
CA ILE A 328 4.55 -12.84 11.35
C ILE A 328 4.33 -12.49 12.81
N ASP A 329 5.44 -12.29 13.52
CA ASP A 329 5.41 -11.95 14.94
C ASP A 329 6.51 -10.95 15.32
N VAL A 330 6.48 -10.53 16.58
CA VAL A 330 7.54 -9.71 17.17
C VAL A 330 8.20 -10.49 18.30
N SER A 331 9.47 -10.83 18.11
CA SER A 331 10.31 -11.41 19.16
C SER A 331 11.14 -10.34 19.86
N GLY A 332 11.67 -10.68 21.03
CA GLY A 332 12.43 -9.81 21.93
C GLY A 332 12.81 -10.55 23.22
N PRO A 333 13.55 -9.90 24.14
CA PRO A 333 14.12 -10.56 25.31
C PRO A 333 13.12 -11.31 26.20
N ASP A 334 11.87 -10.83 26.25
CA ASP A 334 10.79 -11.37 27.06
C ASP A 334 9.90 -12.37 26.30
N SER A 335 10.25 -12.74 25.07
CA SER A 335 9.35 -13.53 24.23
C SER A 335 9.21 -14.97 24.70
N MET A 336 7.99 -15.50 24.67
CA MET A 336 7.72 -16.91 24.93
C MET A 336 7.78 -17.74 23.65
N ASP A 337 8.05 -19.04 23.79
CA ASP A 337 8.02 -19.94 22.64
C ASP A 337 6.57 -20.19 22.19
N LEU A 338 6.42 -20.59 20.93
CA LEU A 338 5.15 -21.02 20.36
C LEU A 338 5.26 -22.46 19.85
N GLU A 339 4.14 -23.07 19.54
CA GLU A 339 4.08 -24.28 18.74
C GLU A 339 2.83 -24.26 17.87
N TYR A 340 2.84 -24.97 16.74
CA TYR A 340 1.68 -25.09 15.87
C TYR A 340 1.39 -26.54 15.49
N SER A 341 0.14 -26.80 15.14
CA SER A 341 -0.33 -28.03 14.51
C SER A 341 -1.15 -27.65 13.28
N LEU A 342 -0.90 -28.36 12.17
CA LEU A 342 -1.68 -28.24 10.93
C LEU A 342 -2.50 -29.53 10.73
N ASP A 343 -3.79 -29.40 10.45
CA ASP A 343 -4.70 -30.51 10.16
C ASP A 343 -4.72 -31.62 11.23
N GLY A 344 -4.54 -31.24 12.50
CA GLY A 344 -4.47 -32.18 13.62
C GLY A 344 -3.18 -33.02 13.67
N GLY A 345 -2.16 -32.64 12.88
CA GLY A 345 -0.85 -33.26 12.87
C GLY A 345 -0.03 -32.99 14.14
N VAL A 346 1.21 -33.47 14.13
CA VAL A 346 2.14 -33.33 15.25
C VAL A 346 2.45 -31.86 15.53
N TRP A 347 2.51 -31.50 16.81
CA TRP A 347 2.91 -30.16 17.24
C TRP A 347 4.38 -29.89 16.91
N LYS A 348 4.64 -28.82 16.17
CA LYS A 348 5.97 -28.34 15.79
C LYS A 348 6.29 -27.08 16.59
N LYS A 349 7.45 -27.07 17.25
CA LYS A 349 7.91 -25.93 18.06
C LYS A 349 8.38 -24.78 17.19
N VAL A 350 8.08 -23.57 17.63
CA VAL A 350 8.53 -22.30 17.07
C VAL A 350 9.21 -21.52 18.20
N PRO A 351 10.52 -21.76 18.42
CA PRO A 351 11.26 -21.10 19.50
C PRO A 351 11.30 -19.59 19.26
N ALA A 352 11.20 -18.79 20.32
CA ALA A 352 11.36 -17.34 20.22
C ALA A 352 12.84 -16.93 20.00
N ASP A 353 13.07 -15.84 19.26
CA ASP A 353 14.39 -15.23 19.20
C ASP A 353 14.59 -14.28 20.39
N ARG A 354 15.46 -14.66 21.33
CA ARG A 354 15.81 -13.86 22.52
C ARG A 354 17.22 -13.30 22.46
N THR A 355 17.95 -13.56 21.37
CA THR A 355 19.41 -13.40 21.32
C THR A 355 19.85 -11.96 21.09
N ASN A 356 19.00 -11.16 20.44
CA ASN A 356 19.36 -9.84 19.93
C ASN A 356 19.19 -8.69 20.93
N GLY A 357 18.67 -8.94 22.15
CA GLY A 357 18.44 -7.90 23.17
C GLY A 357 17.35 -6.85 22.83
N ASN A 358 16.99 -6.73 21.55
CA ASN A 358 16.03 -5.80 20.98
C ASN A 358 14.78 -6.55 20.46
N PHE A 359 13.71 -5.80 20.21
CA PHE A 359 12.55 -6.33 19.51
C PHE A 359 12.81 -6.46 18.01
N THR A 360 12.47 -7.60 17.41
CA THR A 360 12.66 -7.89 15.98
C THR A 360 11.39 -8.48 15.39
N LEU A 361 11.11 -8.12 14.13
CA LEU A 361 10.08 -8.79 13.34
C LEU A 361 10.62 -10.15 12.92
N ARG A 362 9.79 -11.19 13.00
CA ARG A 362 10.07 -12.47 12.35
C ARG A 362 8.98 -12.79 11.34
N ALA A 363 9.39 -13.30 10.19
CA ALA A 363 8.52 -13.94 9.22
C ALA A 363 8.95 -15.41 9.14
N ILE A 364 8.05 -16.32 9.50
CA ILE A 364 8.38 -17.72 9.77
C ILE A 364 7.48 -18.61 8.88
N PRO A 365 8.03 -19.35 7.91
CA PRO A 365 7.28 -20.38 7.21
C PRO A 365 6.94 -21.51 8.18
N PHE A 366 5.69 -21.96 8.14
CA PHE A 366 5.27 -23.17 8.86
C PHE A 366 5.25 -24.36 7.92
N GLU A 367 4.42 -24.31 6.88
CA GLU A 367 4.36 -25.33 5.85
C GLU A 367 4.17 -24.66 4.48
N GLU A 368 4.82 -25.22 3.46
CA GLU A 368 4.76 -24.76 2.07
C GLU A 368 4.47 -25.94 1.16
N MET A 369 3.97 -25.68 -0.05
CA MET A 369 3.63 -26.73 -1.04
C MET A 369 2.57 -27.73 -0.52
N LEU A 370 1.64 -27.25 0.31
CA LEU A 370 0.46 -27.99 0.70
C LEU A 370 -0.45 -28.22 -0.51
N GLU A 371 -1.25 -29.29 -0.48
CA GLU A 371 -2.37 -29.45 -1.40
C GLU A 371 -3.31 -28.26 -1.29
N ASN A 372 -3.77 -27.71 -2.41
CA ASN A 372 -4.70 -26.59 -2.38
C ASN A 372 -6.12 -27.04 -1.97
N ARG A 373 -6.32 -27.23 -0.67
CA ARG A 373 -7.58 -27.64 -0.04
C ARG A 373 -7.79 -26.89 1.26
N GLU A 374 -8.88 -27.20 1.96
CA GLU A 374 -9.11 -26.67 3.30
C GLU A 374 -8.11 -27.24 4.31
N HIS A 375 -7.60 -26.35 5.15
CA HIS A 375 -6.66 -26.60 6.22
C HIS A 375 -7.09 -25.92 7.51
N THR A 376 -6.65 -26.49 8.63
CA THR A 376 -6.81 -25.88 9.96
C THR A 376 -5.45 -25.74 10.63
N LEU A 377 -5.02 -24.49 10.84
CA LEU A 377 -3.87 -24.14 11.65
C LEU A 377 -4.31 -23.88 13.08
N ILE A 378 -3.63 -24.50 14.06
CA ILE A 378 -3.74 -24.15 15.48
C ILE A 378 -2.36 -23.74 15.98
N LEU A 379 -2.23 -22.52 16.48
CA LEU A 379 -1.06 -21.98 17.17
C LEU A 379 -1.33 -22.01 18.69
N ARG A 380 -0.33 -22.37 19.48
CA ARG A 380 -0.41 -22.40 20.95
C ARG A 380 0.82 -21.75 21.59
N THR A 381 0.59 -21.00 22.66
CA THR A 381 1.68 -20.44 23.48
C THR A 381 2.28 -21.47 24.43
N ILE A 382 3.62 -21.51 24.52
CA ILE A 382 4.34 -22.43 25.41
C ILE A 382 5.42 -21.72 26.22
N GLY A 383 5.46 -22.03 27.53
CA GLY A 383 6.43 -21.46 28.46
C GLY A 383 6.02 -20.08 29.00
N ASN A 384 7.00 -19.36 29.55
CA ASN A 384 6.81 -18.05 30.17
C ASN A 384 7.30 -16.93 29.22
N GLY A 385 6.73 -15.73 29.37
CA GLY A 385 7.12 -14.53 28.63
C GLY A 385 5.91 -13.84 28.00
N THR A 386 6.12 -13.24 26.83
CA THR A 386 5.09 -12.53 26.05
C THR A 386 5.05 -13.07 24.63
N ALA A 387 3.87 -13.45 24.12
CA ALA A 387 3.65 -13.72 22.70
C ALA A 387 3.07 -12.48 22.02
N ARG A 388 3.55 -12.16 20.82
CA ARG A 388 3.18 -10.95 20.08
C ARG A 388 2.93 -11.28 18.61
N ILE A 389 1.69 -11.61 18.28
CA ILE A 389 1.30 -12.06 16.93
C ILE A 389 0.94 -10.84 16.08
N GLY A 390 1.62 -10.73 14.93
CA GLY A 390 1.39 -9.68 13.95
C GLY A 390 0.39 -10.08 12.86
N GLY A 391 0.24 -11.37 12.58
CA GLY A 391 -0.68 -11.89 11.56
C GLY A 391 -0.26 -13.28 11.09
N ILE A 392 -1.13 -13.94 10.32
CA ILE A 392 -0.85 -15.25 9.71
C ILE A 392 -0.60 -15.05 8.22
N LEU A 393 0.48 -15.62 7.70
CA LEU A 393 0.81 -15.59 6.29
C LEU A 393 0.12 -16.78 5.62
N ILE A 394 -0.65 -16.55 4.55
CA ILE A 394 -1.18 -17.64 3.72
C ILE A 394 -1.01 -17.33 2.24
N ASN A 395 -0.73 -18.35 1.43
CA ASN A 395 -0.99 -18.30 -0.02
C ASN A 395 -2.33 -18.99 -0.28
N GLY A 396 -3.41 -18.22 -0.31
CA GLY A 396 -4.74 -18.82 -0.25
C GLY A 396 -5.87 -17.85 0.08
N THR A 397 -6.98 -18.41 0.52
CA THR A 397 -8.20 -17.69 0.92
C THR A 397 -8.64 -18.13 2.31
N ILE A 398 -9.48 -17.31 2.93
CA ILE A 398 -10.14 -17.63 4.20
C ILE A 398 -11.66 -17.49 3.99
N PRO A 399 -12.48 -18.19 4.79
CA PRO A 399 -13.92 -17.97 4.78
C PRO A 399 -14.27 -16.51 5.07
N ASP A 400 -15.16 -15.91 4.28
CA ASP A 400 -15.72 -14.60 4.60
C ASP A 400 -16.71 -14.75 5.76
N ILE A 401 -16.31 -14.28 6.95
CA ILE A 401 -17.15 -14.31 8.16
C ILE A 401 -18.43 -13.46 8.03
N TYR A 402 -18.52 -12.64 7.00
CA TYR A 402 -19.67 -11.81 6.67
C TYR A 402 -20.44 -12.31 5.43
N ALA A 403 -20.10 -13.48 4.90
CA ALA A 403 -20.82 -14.09 3.78
C ALA A 403 -22.31 -14.20 4.10
N GLY A 404 -23.15 -13.85 3.11
CA GLY A 404 -24.61 -13.88 3.24
C GLY A 404 -25.24 -12.76 4.07
N LYS A 405 -24.46 -11.92 4.76
CA LYS A 405 -24.99 -10.77 5.52
C LYS A 405 -25.31 -9.59 4.61
N THR A 406 -26.46 -8.96 4.83
CA THR A 406 -26.78 -7.63 4.30
C THR A 406 -25.80 -6.58 4.84
N PRO A 407 -25.63 -5.43 4.16
CA PRO A 407 -24.73 -4.38 4.66
C PRO A 407 -25.03 -3.94 6.11
N LEU A 408 -26.31 -3.83 6.49
CA LEU A 408 -26.71 -3.47 7.85
C LEU A 408 -26.35 -4.56 8.88
N GLU A 409 -26.53 -5.85 8.55
CA GLU A 409 -26.08 -6.94 9.42
C GLU A 409 -24.55 -6.99 9.57
N LYS A 410 -23.79 -6.58 8.53
CA LYS A 410 -22.33 -6.45 8.63
C LYS A 410 -21.95 -5.32 9.59
N ILE A 411 -22.61 -4.17 9.47
CA ILE A 411 -22.44 -3.02 10.38
C ILE A 411 -22.68 -3.45 11.83
N ASP A 412 -23.79 -4.14 12.10
CA ASP A 412 -24.13 -4.60 13.44
C ASP A 412 -23.14 -5.67 13.96
N ALA A 413 -22.70 -6.60 13.11
CA ALA A 413 -21.72 -7.62 13.49
C ALA A 413 -20.33 -7.03 13.81
N ILE A 414 -19.90 -5.99 13.09
CA ILE A 414 -18.67 -5.25 13.39
C ILE A 414 -18.82 -4.50 14.71
N TYR A 415 -19.92 -3.75 14.86
CA TYR A 415 -20.16 -2.91 16.03
C TYR A 415 -20.34 -3.71 17.32
N ALA A 416 -20.92 -4.92 17.26
CA ALA A 416 -21.06 -5.80 18.42
C ALA A 416 -19.72 -6.21 19.07
N ARG A 417 -18.61 -6.09 18.34
CA ARG A 417 -17.25 -6.38 18.83
C ARG A 417 -16.51 -5.12 19.32
N MET A 418 -17.22 -4.00 19.37
CA MET A 418 -16.69 -2.69 19.76
C MET A 418 -17.36 -2.22 21.05
N LYS A 419 -16.71 -1.31 21.78
CA LYS A 419 -17.40 -0.62 22.88
C LYS A 419 -18.49 0.28 22.27
N PRO A 420 -19.60 0.53 22.99
CA PRO A 420 -20.59 1.49 22.52
C PRO A 420 -19.97 2.88 22.36
N VAL A 421 -20.26 3.50 21.23
CA VAL A 421 -19.91 4.90 20.95
C VAL A 421 -20.86 5.80 21.71
N THR A 422 -20.32 6.80 22.40
CA THR A 422 -21.10 7.81 23.13
C THR A 422 -20.67 9.20 22.67
N CYS A 423 -21.61 10.13 22.69
CA CYS A 423 -21.37 11.53 22.34
C CYS A 423 -22.35 12.39 23.13
N GLU A 424 -21.85 13.49 23.70
CA GLU A 424 -22.69 14.55 24.24
C GLU A 424 -23.12 15.46 23.10
N LEU A 425 -24.43 15.69 22.97
CA LEU A 425 -25.02 16.44 21.88
C LEU A 425 -25.78 17.64 22.45
N THR A 426 -25.78 18.75 21.71
CA THR A 426 -26.58 19.90 22.12
C THR A 426 -28.05 19.68 21.73
N PRO A 427 -29.02 20.07 22.58
CA PRO A 427 -30.45 19.93 22.26
C PRO A 427 -30.88 20.73 21.03
N ASP A 428 -30.16 21.81 20.71
CA ASP A 428 -30.45 22.71 19.58
C ASP A 428 -29.71 22.33 18.28
N ARG A 429 -29.04 21.18 18.21
CA ARG A 429 -28.25 20.76 17.04
C ARG A 429 -29.02 20.77 15.71
N PHE A 430 -30.35 20.60 15.75
CA PHE A 430 -31.21 20.65 14.57
C PHE A 430 -31.77 22.04 14.24
N LYS A 431 -31.35 23.11 14.94
CA LYS A 431 -31.78 24.51 14.72
C LYS A 431 -31.74 24.91 13.24
N TYR A 432 -30.75 24.43 12.50
CA TYR A 432 -30.55 24.73 11.08
C TYR A 432 -30.84 23.55 10.14
N LEU A 433 -31.46 22.46 10.65
CA LEU A 433 -31.87 21.27 9.88
C LEU A 433 -33.37 20.91 9.97
N PRO A 434 -34.32 21.86 10.12
CA PRO A 434 -35.72 21.49 10.35
C PRO A 434 -36.34 20.66 9.22
N LYS A 435 -36.05 20.96 7.94
CA LYS A 435 -36.62 20.22 6.80
C LYS A 435 -35.99 18.85 6.62
N THR A 436 -34.70 18.73 6.89
CA THR A 436 -33.99 17.45 6.86
C THR A 436 -34.60 16.52 7.91
N MET A 437 -34.79 17.01 9.14
CA MET A 437 -35.46 16.24 10.19
C MET A 437 -36.92 15.94 9.89
N GLU A 438 -37.64 16.87 9.26
CA GLU A 438 -39.01 16.64 8.79
C GLU A 438 -39.06 15.51 7.76
N ARG A 439 -38.19 15.52 6.75
CA ARG A 439 -38.10 14.46 5.73
C ARG A 439 -37.81 13.09 6.35
N LEU A 440 -36.82 13.03 7.25
CA LEU A 440 -36.47 11.80 7.98
C LEU A 440 -37.68 11.26 8.76
N ARG A 441 -38.37 12.11 9.53
CA ARG A 441 -39.48 11.67 10.40
C ARG A 441 -40.75 11.30 9.64
N ASN A 442 -41.10 12.08 8.61
CA ASN A 442 -42.40 12.00 7.95
C ASN A 442 -42.41 11.08 6.73
N GLY A 443 -41.24 10.62 6.28
CA GLY A 443 -41.13 9.58 5.27
C GLY A 443 -41.12 10.06 3.83
N ASN A 444 -40.41 11.16 3.58
CA ASN A 444 -40.12 11.62 2.23
C ASN A 444 -38.78 11.05 1.75
N SER A 445 -38.49 11.12 0.45
CA SER A 445 -37.13 10.90 -0.03
C SER A 445 -36.18 12.00 0.49
N LEU A 446 -34.96 11.63 0.83
CA LEU A 446 -33.89 12.55 1.20
C LEU A 446 -32.68 12.32 0.31
N ARG A 447 -32.45 13.21 -0.66
CA ARG A 447 -31.21 13.20 -1.44
C ARG A 447 -30.10 13.93 -0.69
N MET A 448 -29.15 13.17 -0.17
CA MET A 448 -28.04 13.63 0.66
C MET A 448 -26.73 13.64 -0.12
N VAL A 449 -26.15 14.81 -0.34
CA VAL A 449 -24.83 14.94 -0.99
C VAL A 449 -23.75 15.12 0.08
N LEU A 450 -22.67 14.33 -0.01
CA LEU A 450 -21.49 14.44 0.83
C LEU A 450 -20.34 15.05 0.01
N LEU A 451 -19.93 16.27 0.35
CA LEU A 451 -18.84 16.99 -0.30
C LEU A 451 -17.57 16.95 0.55
N GLY A 452 -16.45 16.52 -0.06
CA GLY A 452 -15.15 16.57 0.61
C GLY A 452 -14.07 15.75 -0.08
N ASP A 453 -13.12 15.27 0.72
CA ASP A 453 -11.99 14.43 0.29
C ASP A 453 -12.24 12.95 0.59
N SER A 454 -11.17 12.14 0.58
CA SER A 454 -11.23 10.71 0.86
C SER A 454 -11.68 10.38 2.29
N ILE A 455 -11.59 11.30 3.26
CA ILE A 455 -12.11 11.11 4.62
C ILE A 455 -13.63 11.17 4.61
N VAL A 456 -14.22 12.08 3.83
CA VAL A 456 -15.67 12.06 3.57
C VAL A 456 -16.05 10.81 2.76
N GLY A 457 -15.11 10.27 1.98
CA GLY A 457 -15.19 8.91 1.45
C GLY A 457 -15.39 7.85 2.53
N ASN A 458 -14.58 7.83 3.59
CA ASN A 458 -14.79 6.94 4.73
C ASN A 458 -16.09 7.25 5.50
N THR A 459 -16.48 8.52 5.63
CA THR A 459 -17.79 8.89 6.19
C THR A 459 -18.93 8.26 5.38
N SER A 460 -18.86 8.33 4.05
CA SER A 460 -19.81 7.64 3.18
C SER A 460 -19.72 6.12 3.37
N SER A 461 -18.53 5.54 3.35
CA SER A 461 -18.33 4.08 3.49
C SER A 461 -18.68 3.54 4.88
N SER A 462 -18.94 4.39 5.88
CA SER A 462 -19.54 3.97 7.16
C SER A 462 -20.96 3.44 7.02
N GLN A 463 -21.62 3.75 5.90
CA GLN A 463 -22.99 3.36 5.59
C GLN A 463 -24.01 3.84 6.64
N PHE A 464 -23.76 5.01 7.23
CA PHE A 464 -24.63 5.59 8.27
C PHE A 464 -26.07 5.83 7.81
N GLU A 465 -26.31 6.00 6.50
CA GLU A 465 -27.65 6.08 5.92
C GLU A 465 -28.50 4.86 6.26
N LEU A 466 -27.92 3.65 6.31
CA LEU A 466 -28.66 2.44 6.68
C LEU A 466 -29.05 2.45 8.16
N LEU A 467 -28.24 3.07 9.01
CA LEU A 467 -28.56 3.29 10.42
C LEU A 467 -29.69 4.30 10.57
N LEU A 468 -29.67 5.37 9.76
CA LEU A 468 -30.75 6.35 9.70
C LEU A 468 -32.04 5.75 9.16
N GLU A 469 -32.00 4.95 8.10
CA GLU A 469 -33.18 4.26 7.54
C GLU A 469 -33.76 3.26 8.54
N ARG A 470 -32.91 2.51 9.27
CA ARG A 470 -33.40 1.65 10.36
C ARG A 470 -34.14 2.46 11.43
N LYS A 471 -33.69 3.67 11.74
CA LYS A 471 -34.32 4.55 12.74
C LYS A 471 -35.54 5.30 12.20
N TYR A 472 -35.50 5.67 10.93
CA TYR A 472 -36.48 6.46 10.20
C TYR A 472 -37.01 5.65 9.01
N PRO A 473 -37.71 4.52 9.25
CA PRO A 473 -38.02 3.53 8.21
C PRO A 473 -39.00 4.01 7.13
N LYS A 474 -39.55 5.21 7.30
CA LYS A 474 -40.42 5.83 6.29
C LYS A 474 -39.63 6.65 5.27
N CYS A 475 -38.40 7.06 5.58
CA CYS A 475 -37.56 7.90 4.73
C CYS A 475 -36.65 7.03 3.87
N ASP A 476 -36.65 7.29 2.56
CA ASP A 476 -35.72 6.68 1.61
C ASP A 476 -34.53 7.62 1.40
N ILE A 477 -33.30 7.16 1.66
CA ILE A 477 -32.11 8.02 1.65
C ILE A 477 -31.24 7.73 0.43
N GLU A 478 -31.23 8.66 -0.54
CA GLU A 478 -30.29 8.63 -1.65
C GLU A 478 -29.01 9.38 -1.26
N LYS A 479 -27.97 8.64 -0.86
CA LYS A 479 -26.67 9.21 -0.50
C LYS A 479 -25.72 9.27 -1.71
N ILE A 480 -25.21 10.46 -2.02
CA ILE A 480 -24.28 10.72 -3.11
C ILE A 480 -22.95 11.22 -2.55
N ALA A 481 -21.90 10.41 -2.68
CA ALA A 481 -20.54 10.81 -2.37
C ALA A 481 -19.96 11.64 -3.54
N SER A 482 -19.74 12.94 -3.31
CA SER A 482 -19.19 13.88 -4.29
C SER A 482 -17.80 14.33 -3.86
N LEU A 483 -16.79 13.56 -4.26
CA LEU A 483 -15.48 13.58 -3.62
C LEU A 483 -14.35 13.89 -4.61
N ARG A 484 -13.28 14.47 -4.09
CA ARG A 484 -11.99 14.56 -4.75
C ARG A 484 -10.86 14.43 -3.74
N SER A 485 -10.10 13.34 -3.83
CA SER A 485 -9.00 13.03 -2.92
C SER A 485 -7.98 14.17 -2.85
N SER A 486 -7.40 14.36 -1.66
CA SER A 486 -6.37 15.36 -1.37
C SER A 486 -6.78 16.83 -1.59
N THR A 487 -8.07 17.12 -1.76
CA THR A 487 -8.57 18.49 -1.94
C THR A 487 -9.82 18.78 -1.11
N GLY A 488 -9.97 20.03 -0.66
CA GLY A 488 -11.13 20.49 0.10
C GLY A 488 -11.77 21.74 -0.49
N CYS A 489 -12.48 22.51 0.35
CA CYS A 489 -13.21 23.70 -0.08
C CYS A 489 -12.29 24.79 -0.68
N GLY A 490 -11.01 24.81 -0.28
CA GLY A 490 -9.99 25.65 -0.91
C GLY A 490 -9.86 25.43 -2.42
N TRP A 491 -10.17 24.23 -2.90
CA TRP A 491 -10.22 23.92 -4.34
C TRP A 491 -11.63 24.06 -4.92
N TYR A 492 -12.66 23.59 -4.20
CA TYR A 492 -14.05 23.62 -4.69
C TYR A 492 -14.60 25.04 -4.92
N GLN A 493 -14.09 26.04 -4.19
CA GLN A 493 -14.54 27.43 -4.32
C GLN A 493 -14.14 28.09 -5.65
N HIS A 494 -13.25 27.49 -6.44
CA HIS A 494 -12.75 28.06 -7.69
C HIS A 494 -13.36 27.38 -8.92
N GLU A 495 -13.28 28.07 -10.05
CA GLU A 495 -13.69 27.55 -11.37
C GLU A 495 -15.13 27.01 -11.41
N ASN A 496 -16.01 27.55 -10.56
CA ASN A 496 -17.41 27.13 -10.45
C ASN A 496 -17.60 25.61 -10.23
N ARG A 497 -16.65 24.95 -9.56
CA ARG A 497 -16.71 23.50 -9.30
C ARG A 497 -17.89 23.09 -8.44
N VAL A 498 -18.41 24.01 -7.61
CA VAL A 498 -19.65 23.82 -6.86
C VAL A 498 -20.81 23.37 -7.77
N GLN A 499 -20.85 23.80 -9.02
CA GLN A 499 -21.88 23.40 -9.98
C GLN A 499 -21.93 21.88 -10.15
N SER A 500 -20.83 21.28 -10.61
CA SER A 500 -20.77 19.85 -10.94
C SER A 500 -20.71 18.96 -9.70
N TYR A 501 -20.11 19.45 -8.61
CA TYR A 501 -19.95 18.68 -7.38
C TYR A 501 -21.15 18.75 -6.43
N VAL A 502 -21.98 19.80 -6.50
CA VAL A 502 -23.13 19.96 -5.60
C VAL A 502 -24.42 20.22 -6.37
N ILE A 503 -24.47 21.29 -7.15
CA ILE A 503 -25.74 21.79 -7.69
C ILE A 503 -26.38 20.80 -8.66
N ASP A 504 -25.61 20.24 -9.59
CA ASP A 504 -26.10 19.30 -10.61
C ASP A 504 -26.63 18.00 -9.99
N LYS A 505 -26.25 17.72 -8.74
CA LYS A 505 -26.75 16.55 -7.98
C LYS A 505 -28.15 16.79 -7.40
N LYS A 506 -28.62 18.04 -7.34
CA LYS A 506 -29.94 18.46 -6.82
C LYS A 506 -30.20 17.99 -5.38
N PRO A 507 -29.31 18.30 -4.41
CA PRO A 507 -29.44 17.83 -3.04
C PRO A 507 -30.69 18.40 -2.34
N ASP A 508 -31.28 17.60 -1.46
CA ASP A 508 -32.18 18.06 -0.39
C ASP A 508 -31.39 18.46 0.86
N PHE A 509 -30.22 17.85 1.05
CA PHE A 509 -29.34 18.06 2.19
C PHE A 509 -27.88 17.90 1.78
N LEU A 510 -27.01 18.77 2.29
CA LEU A 510 -25.57 18.78 2.00
C LEU A 510 -24.77 18.57 3.29
N ILE A 511 -23.86 17.60 3.28
CA ILE A 511 -22.83 17.43 4.30
C ILE A 511 -21.49 17.86 3.72
N ILE A 512 -20.77 18.75 4.40
CA ILE A 512 -19.41 19.17 4.04
C ILE A 512 -18.44 18.69 5.13
N GLY A 513 -17.31 18.11 4.72
CA GLY A 513 -16.27 17.66 5.65
C GLY A 513 -14.89 17.50 5.01
N GLY A 514 -14.04 16.71 5.67
CA GLY A 514 -12.72 16.32 5.17
C GLY A 514 -11.55 17.07 5.83
N ILE A 515 -10.34 16.51 5.69
CA ILE A 515 -9.09 17.03 6.26
C ILE A 515 -8.39 18.04 5.34
N SER A 516 -8.71 18.01 4.04
CA SER A 516 -8.02 18.75 2.99
C SER A 516 -8.47 20.23 2.85
N ASN A 517 -9.09 20.79 3.88
CA ASN A 517 -9.58 22.17 3.90
C ASN A 517 -8.48 23.20 4.26
N GLY A 518 -7.23 22.75 4.48
CA GLY A 518 -6.08 23.65 4.66
C GLY A 518 -6.11 24.50 5.92
N GLN A 519 -6.85 24.07 6.96
CA GLN A 519 -7.13 24.86 8.16
C GLN A 519 -7.79 26.22 7.85
N ASP A 520 -8.52 26.34 6.75
CA ASP A 520 -9.15 27.57 6.29
C ASP A 520 -10.71 27.48 6.33
N PRO A 521 -11.36 28.02 7.38
CA PRO A 521 -12.81 28.07 7.46
C PRO A 521 -13.46 28.97 6.40
N GLU A 522 -12.76 29.97 5.89
CA GLU A 522 -13.33 30.96 4.96
C GLU A 522 -13.50 30.38 3.55
N SER A 523 -12.61 29.47 3.14
CA SER A 523 -12.84 28.64 1.95
C SER A 523 -14.13 27.83 2.04
N VAL A 524 -14.45 27.28 3.21
CA VAL A 524 -15.72 26.55 3.42
C VAL A 524 -16.90 27.50 3.35
N ARG A 525 -16.80 28.70 3.96
CA ARG A 525 -17.81 29.76 3.85
C ARG A 525 -18.08 30.16 2.41
N SER A 526 -17.03 30.33 1.61
CA SER A 526 -17.13 30.66 0.18
C SER A 526 -17.95 29.62 -0.58
N VAL A 527 -17.67 28.33 -0.36
CA VAL A 527 -18.45 27.23 -0.94
C VAL A 527 -19.91 27.26 -0.49
N ILE A 528 -20.18 27.45 0.81
CA ILE A 528 -21.56 27.56 1.35
C ILE A 528 -22.33 28.68 0.64
N ARG A 529 -21.70 29.85 0.46
CA ARG A 529 -22.32 31.00 -0.20
C ARG A 529 -22.58 30.74 -1.69
N GLN A 530 -21.64 30.12 -2.39
CA GLN A 530 -21.83 29.71 -3.79
C GLN A 530 -22.99 28.72 -3.94
N VAL A 531 -23.08 27.73 -3.05
CA VAL A 531 -24.19 26.77 -3.02
C VAL A 531 -25.52 27.50 -2.82
N ARG A 532 -25.59 28.40 -1.82
CA ARG A 532 -26.83 29.11 -1.49
C ARG A 532 -27.22 30.21 -2.47
N ALA A 533 -26.27 30.72 -3.26
CA ALA A 533 -26.60 31.60 -4.38
C ALA A 533 -27.52 30.89 -5.40
N GLN A 534 -27.38 29.57 -5.54
CA GLN A 534 -28.19 28.76 -6.46
C GLN A 534 -29.32 27.99 -5.75
N LEU A 535 -29.09 27.54 -4.51
CA LEU A 535 -30.04 26.80 -3.69
C LEU A 535 -30.24 27.51 -2.32
N PRO A 536 -30.97 28.64 -2.27
CA PRO A 536 -31.02 29.51 -1.08
C PRO A 536 -31.57 28.86 0.19
N LYS A 537 -32.31 27.76 0.04
CA LYS A 537 -32.99 27.05 1.13
C LYS A 537 -32.32 25.73 1.51
N LEU A 538 -31.19 25.38 0.90
CA LEU A 538 -30.50 24.12 1.16
C LEU A 538 -29.95 24.12 2.59
N GLU A 539 -30.30 23.07 3.33
CA GLU A 539 -29.78 22.82 4.67
C GLU A 539 -28.41 22.15 4.56
N ILE A 540 -27.48 22.60 5.40
CA ILE A 540 -26.08 22.20 5.33
C ILE A 540 -25.61 21.81 6.73
N LEU A 541 -24.94 20.66 6.82
CA LEU A 541 -24.21 20.20 8.00
C LEU A 541 -22.71 20.20 7.70
N PHE A 542 -21.93 20.85 8.55
CA PHE A 542 -20.49 20.67 8.57
C PHE A 542 -20.09 19.65 9.64
N ILE A 543 -19.22 18.70 9.25
CA ILE A 543 -18.60 17.73 10.15
C ILE A 543 -17.10 17.96 10.24
N THR A 544 -16.57 17.97 11.47
CA THR A 544 -15.12 18.15 11.68
C THR A 544 -14.32 16.89 11.32
N PRO A 545 -13.02 17.03 10.97
CA PRO A 545 -12.14 15.90 10.73
C PRO A 545 -12.01 14.95 11.92
N VAL A 546 -11.99 13.64 11.69
CA VAL A 546 -11.91 12.63 12.76
C VAL A 546 -10.56 11.89 12.82
N PHE A 547 -9.94 11.61 11.68
CA PHE A 547 -8.68 10.88 11.55
C PHE A 547 -7.92 11.29 10.29
N GLY A 548 -6.70 10.76 10.14
CA GLY A 548 -5.72 11.14 9.13
C GLY A 548 -4.32 10.59 9.48
N ALA A 549 -3.26 11.20 8.96
CA ALA A 549 -1.91 10.77 9.32
C ALA A 549 -1.53 11.27 10.72
N MET A 550 -0.91 10.43 11.55
CA MET A 550 -0.53 10.80 12.94
C MET A 550 0.37 12.05 13.05
N ARG A 551 1.04 12.43 11.95
CA ARG A 551 1.85 13.65 11.87
C ARG A 551 1.04 14.93 11.64
N ASP A 552 -0.22 14.79 11.25
CA ASP A 552 -1.07 15.92 10.89
C ASP A 552 -1.47 16.69 12.14
N ASP A 553 -1.42 18.02 12.09
CA ASP A 553 -1.60 18.88 13.25
C ASP A 553 -2.95 18.68 13.97
N HIS A 554 -4.01 18.49 13.18
CA HIS A 554 -5.37 18.22 13.69
C HIS A 554 -5.51 16.87 14.43
N ILE A 555 -4.46 16.04 14.43
CA ILE A 555 -4.35 14.77 15.16
C ILE A 555 -3.28 14.86 16.25
N ALA A 556 -2.15 15.51 15.98
CA ALA A 556 -1.09 15.64 16.98
C ALA A 556 -1.49 16.57 18.14
N HIS A 557 -2.31 17.59 17.87
CA HIS A 557 -2.67 18.65 18.83
C HIS A 557 -4.19 18.83 18.99
N TRP A 558 -4.98 17.78 18.78
CA TRP A 558 -6.43 17.85 19.00
C TRP A 558 -6.78 17.99 20.49
N SER A 559 -7.94 18.56 20.77
CA SER A 559 -8.47 18.75 22.12
C SER A 559 -9.97 18.45 22.19
N PHE A 560 -10.49 18.05 23.35
CA PHE A 560 -11.93 17.86 23.53
C PHE A 560 -12.71 19.14 23.24
N ILE A 561 -12.21 20.27 23.74
CA ILE A 561 -12.75 21.60 23.50
C ILE A 561 -11.89 22.28 22.43
N PRO A 562 -12.43 22.69 21.27
CA PRO A 562 -11.68 23.39 20.24
C PRO A 562 -10.92 24.60 20.80
N ALA A 563 -9.60 24.65 20.58
CA ALA A 563 -8.80 25.81 20.95
C ALA A 563 -9.23 27.06 20.15
N GLU A 564 -9.13 28.24 20.77
CA GLU A 564 -9.34 29.50 20.05
C GLU A 564 -8.37 29.62 18.87
N GLY A 565 -8.86 30.12 17.73
CA GLY A 565 -8.07 30.19 16.49
C GLY A 565 -7.90 28.87 15.74
N SER A 566 -8.29 27.72 16.31
CA SER A 566 -8.27 26.45 15.58
C SER A 566 -9.30 26.41 14.45
N PHE A 567 -9.06 25.56 13.45
CA PHE A 567 -10.02 25.33 12.37
C PHE A 567 -11.40 24.89 12.89
N ARG A 568 -11.45 24.05 13.94
CA ARG A 568 -12.72 23.60 14.57
C ARG A 568 -13.49 24.77 15.18
N ALA A 569 -12.81 25.66 15.91
CA ALA A 569 -13.43 26.86 16.47
C ALA A 569 -13.90 27.83 15.36
N GLY A 570 -13.06 28.04 14.34
CA GLY A 570 -13.40 28.86 13.18
C GLY A 570 -14.60 28.31 12.41
N MET A 571 -14.68 27.00 12.20
CA MET A 571 -15.81 26.35 11.54
C MET A 571 -17.11 26.46 12.34
N LYS A 572 -17.05 26.34 13.67
CA LYS A 572 -18.22 26.59 14.52
C LYS A 572 -18.76 28.01 14.32
N LYS A 573 -17.86 29.01 14.25
CA LYS A 573 -18.23 30.41 13.98
C LYS A 573 -18.83 30.60 12.58
N VAL A 574 -18.18 30.06 11.54
CA VAL A 574 -18.70 30.09 10.16
C VAL A 574 -20.10 29.48 10.09
N CYS A 575 -20.32 28.33 10.73
CA CYS A 575 -21.63 27.67 10.71
C CYS A 575 -22.71 28.50 11.41
N GLU A 576 -22.41 29.15 12.53
CA GLU A 576 -23.40 30.01 13.19
C GLU A 576 -23.76 31.24 12.32
N GLU A 577 -22.75 31.92 11.75
CA GLU A 577 -22.94 33.09 10.91
C GLU A 577 -23.67 32.77 9.60
N GLU A 578 -23.30 31.65 8.97
CA GLU A 578 -23.94 31.14 7.77
C GLU A 578 -25.14 30.24 8.11
N LYS A 579 -25.67 30.21 9.34
CA LYS A 579 -26.88 29.42 9.68
C LYS A 579 -26.85 27.99 9.14
N CYS A 580 -25.74 27.28 9.38
CA CYS A 580 -25.52 25.89 9.04
C CYS A 580 -25.41 25.07 10.32
N ALA A 581 -25.79 23.80 10.27
CA ALA A 581 -25.54 22.90 11.39
C ALA A 581 -24.06 22.55 11.47
N TYR A 582 -23.59 22.33 12.69
CA TYR A 582 -22.20 21.99 12.99
C TYR A 582 -22.17 20.76 13.91
N PHE A 583 -21.36 19.78 13.55
CA PHE A 583 -21.07 18.63 14.41
C PHE A 583 -19.56 18.46 14.57
N ASP A 584 -19.10 18.68 15.80
CA ASP A 584 -17.73 18.39 16.18
C ASP A 584 -17.53 16.89 16.41
N MET A 585 -17.28 16.15 15.33
CA MET A 585 -17.02 14.71 15.37
C MET A 585 -15.62 14.38 15.92
N THR A 586 -14.65 15.31 15.81
CA THR A 586 -13.27 15.10 16.28
C THR A 586 -13.22 14.67 17.74
N ALA A 587 -13.86 15.43 18.63
CA ALA A 587 -13.80 15.19 20.07
C ALA A 587 -14.35 13.82 20.49
N PRO A 588 -15.59 13.43 20.14
CA PRO A 588 -16.13 12.13 20.54
C PRO A 588 -15.44 10.96 19.84
N TRP A 589 -14.92 11.14 18.61
CA TRP A 589 -14.14 10.11 17.94
C TRP A 589 -12.85 9.81 18.71
N TRP A 590 -12.07 10.85 19.04
CA TRP A 590 -10.82 10.65 19.79
C TRP A 590 -11.04 10.27 21.26
N LYS A 591 -12.14 10.72 21.88
CA LYS A 591 -12.58 10.19 23.18
C LYS A 591 -12.67 8.67 23.13
N TYR A 592 -13.40 8.16 22.13
CA TYR A 592 -13.59 6.74 21.94
C TYR A 592 -12.26 6.00 21.75
N ILE A 593 -11.34 6.52 20.93
CA ILE A 593 -10.01 5.93 20.75
C ILE A 593 -9.29 5.81 22.08
N SER A 594 -9.21 6.90 22.85
CA SER A 594 -8.49 6.95 24.12
C SER A 594 -9.07 5.98 25.17
N GLU A 595 -10.39 5.80 25.20
CA GLU A 595 -11.09 4.93 26.16
C GLU A 595 -11.24 3.47 25.69
N SER A 596 -10.94 3.18 24.42
CA SER A 596 -11.16 1.86 23.82
C SER A 596 -10.24 0.78 24.39
N GLY A 597 -9.04 1.16 24.88
CA GLY A 597 -7.97 0.23 25.21
C GLY A 597 -7.30 -0.40 23.99
N LYS A 598 -7.46 0.22 22.81
CA LYS A 598 -6.88 -0.20 21.52
C LYS A 598 -5.99 0.92 20.99
N THR A 599 -4.91 0.57 20.31
CA THR A 599 -4.11 1.57 19.59
C THR A 599 -4.89 2.19 18.43
N TYR A 600 -4.55 3.43 18.07
CA TYR A 600 -5.05 4.14 16.88
C TYR A 600 -5.01 3.25 15.63
N GLY A 601 -3.89 2.53 15.41
CA GLY A 601 -3.70 1.65 14.26
C GLY A 601 -4.79 0.56 14.12
N TRP A 602 -5.44 0.16 15.22
CA TRP A 602 -6.53 -0.82 15.20
C TRP A 602 -7.79 -0.34 14.47
N PHE A 603 -7.96 0.98 14.33
CA PHE A 603 -9.09 1.62 13.65
C PHE A 603 -8.75 2.09 12.23
N MET A 604 -7.50 1.94 11.80
CA MET A 604 -7.00 2.42 10.52
C MET A 604 -6.79 1.26 9.54
N GLY A 605 -7.08 1.50 8.26
CA GLY A 605 -6.80 0.57 7.16
C GLY A 605 -5.49 0.89 6.47
N ASP A 606 -5.11 2.17 6.44
CA ASP A 606 -3.80 2.62 5.96
C ASP A 606 -3.26 3.76 6.86
N ALA A 607 -2.29 4.54 6.37
CA ALA A 607 -1.70 5.64 7.13
C ALA A 607 -2.66 6.83 7.36
N VAL A 608 -3.76 6.92 6.61
CA VAL A 608 -4.68 8.06 6.55
C VAL A 608 -6.14 7.64 6.76
N HIS A 609 -6.57 6.52 6.19
CA HIS A 609 -7.97 6.11 6.11
C HIS A 609 -8.34 5.09 7.19
N ALA A 610 -9.56 5.22 7.71
CA ALA A 610 -10.13 4.26 8.65
C ALA A 610 -10.40 2.90 8.00
N ASN A 611 -10.26 1.83 8.78
CA ASN A 611 -10.80 0.52 8.42
C ASN A 611 -12.29 0.45 8.78
N ALA A 612 -12.90 -0.72 8.63
CA ALA A 612 -14.33 -0.92 8.91
C ALA A 612 -14.70 -0.52 10.36
N ARG A 613 -13.84 -0.78 11.36
CA ARG A 613 -14.08 -0.39 12.76
C ARG A 613 -14.05 1.13 12.94
N GLY A 614 -13.04 1.81 12.39
CA GLY A 614 -12.96 3.27 12.45
C GLY A 614 -14.14 3.94 11.72
N CYS A 615 -14.59 3.37 10.61
CA CYS A 615 -15.81 3.81 9.91
C CYS A 615 -17.05 3.63 10.78
N GLN A 616 -17.17 2.54 11.55
CA GLN A 616 -18.32 2.36 12.45
C GLN A 616 -18.36 3.37 13.59
N ILE A 617 -17.22 3.93 14.04
CA ILE A 617 -17.26 5.06 14.97
C ILE A 617 -17.94 6.26 14.30
N ILE A 618 -17.55 6.61 13.07
CA ILE A 618 -18.20 7.70 12.31
C ILE A 618 -19.70 7.45 12.16
N GLY A 619 -20.07 6.25 11.69
CA GLY A 619 -21.46 5.93 11.40
C GLY A 619 -22.36 6.04 12.63
N ARG A 620 -21.87 5.57 13.79
CA ARG A 620 -22.58 5.65 15.06
C ARG A 620 -22.64 7.07 15.63
N LEU A 621 -21.60 7.88 15.42
CA LEU A 621 -21.66 9.31 15.76
C LEU A 621 -22.74 10.04 14.95
N LEU A 622 -22.88 9.74 13.66
CA LEU A 622 -23.93 10.31 12.82
C LEU A 622 -25.32 9.78 13.18
N GLU A 623 -25.45 8.47 13.47
CA GLU A 623 -26.69 7.88 14.00
C GLU A 623 -27.14 8.59 15.29
N LEU A 624 -26.19 8.84 16.21
CA LEU A 624 -26.45 9.59 17.45
C LEU A 624 -26.81 11.05 17.16
N TYR A 625 -26.10 11.73 16.25
CA TYR A 625 -26.37 13.13 15.91
C TYR A 625 -27.80 13.32 15.41
N PHE A 626 -28.27 12.42 14.53
CA PHE A 626 -29.62 12.45 13.99
C PHE A 626 -30.66 11.76 14.87
N ASP A 627 -30.30 11.29 16.06
CA ASP A 627 -31.23 10.69 17.00
C ASP A 627 -32.19 11.74 17.56
N SER A 628 -33.51 11.69 17.35
CA SER A 628 -34.43 12.69 17.92
C SER A 628 -34.72 12.52 19.40
N ASP A 629 -34.38 11.37 19.98
CA ASP A 629 -34.76 10.98 21.34
C ASP A 629 -33.69 11.33 22.38
N LYS A 630 -32.60 11.98 21.94
CA LYS A 630 -31.42 12.37 22.74
C LYS A 630 -31.13 13.86 22.77
#